data_AF-A0A2S3WRB4-F1
#
_entry.id   AF-A0A2S3WRB4-F1
#
_cell.length_a   1.000
_cell.length_b   1.000
_cell.length_c   1.000
_cell.angle_alpha   90.00
_cell.angle_beta   90.00
_cell.angle_gamma   90.00
#
_symmetry.space_group_name_H-M   'P 1'
#
loop_
_entity.id
_entity.type
_entity.pdbx_description
1 polymer ?
#
loop_
_entity_poly.entity_id
_entity_poly.type
_entity_poly.pdbx_seq_one_letter_code
_entity_poly.pdbx_strand_id
1 'polypeptide(L)'
;MTAHIALHPSLKSRSSSLDLIKWLAILTMVIDHLRLVWPEMSNLFIPGRLSFPLFCVAIAANVARSKQGELLTAANGRYLALMLLFAAISEVPYRYISTSGSFNVLVTLALGLVIAWGVQHRTLLSGSMALIAVALAYLLDDPLMYGLYGALVPAAVLLAIKRPGVLWLLPAGLCLLSNTRSSIVTRALDLEVYSALALSTAFAAPLIGLWLLRQTFTFKVWPVGQWGYWFYPGHLAALQALRFLV
;
A
#
# COMPACT_ATOMS: atom_id res chain seq x y z
N MET A 1 36.72 10.32 -2.48
CA MET A 1 36.15 11.00 -1.30
C MET A 1 34.74 10.46 -1.09
N THR A 2 34.63 9.34 -0.36
CA THR A 2 33.39 8.57 -0.16
C THR A 2 32.64 9.13 1.05
N ALA A 3 31.54 9.82 0.79
CA ALA A 3 30.63 10.26 1.84
C ALA A 3 29.94 9.04 2.47
N HIS A 4 30.43 8.62 3.63
CA HIS A 4 29.70 7.73 4.53
C HIS A 4 28.45 8.47 5.03
N ILE A 5 27.30 8.20 4.41
CA ILE A 5 26.01 8.62 4.96
C ILE A 5 25.74 7.72 6.17
N ALA A 6 26.08 8.25 7.35
CA ALA A 6 25.74 7.65 8.62
C ALA A 6 24.21 7.64 8.79
N LEU A 7 23.61 6.45 8.76
CA LEU A 7 22.28 6.22 9.30
C LEU A 7 22.36 6.42 10.82
N HIS A 8 21.99 7.60 11.30
CA HIS A 8 21.92 7.88 12.73
C HIS A 8 20.88 6.97 13.42
N PRO A 9 21.22 6.38 14.59
CA PRO A 9 20.31 5.52 15.32
C PRO A 9 19.36 6.35 16.19
N SER A 10 18.09 6.46 15.80
CA SER A 10 17.00 6.85 16.72
C SER A 10 15.78 5.92 16.57
N LEU A 11 16.03 4.62 16.72
CA LEU A 11 15.05 3.52 16.58
C LEU A 11 13.94 3.48 17.65
N LYS A 12 13.67 4.58 18.36
CA LYS A 12 12.53 4.73 19.28
C LYS A 12 11.66 5.96 19.03
N SER A 13 12.05 6.88 18.15
CA SER A 13 11.24 8.07 17.86
C SER A 13 10.27 7.78 16.71
N ARG A 14 9.01 8.19 16.90
CA ARG A 14 7.99 8.14 15.86
C ARG A 14 8.38 9.07 14.71
N SER A 15 8.37 8.60 13.46
CA SER A 15 8.78 9.44 12.32
C SER A 15 7.59 10.18 11.71
N SER A 16 7.64 11.52 11.74
CA SER A 16 6.63 12.40 11.14
C SER A 16 6.46 12.15 9.64
N SER A 17 7.54 11.81 8.94
CA SER A 17 7.51 11.43 7.52
C SER A 17 6.64 10.21 7.25
N LEU A 18 6.69 9.19 8.10
CA LEU A 18 5.85 8.00 7.95
C LEU A 18 4.37 8.33 8.22
N ASP A 19 4.08 9.14 9.24
CA ASP A 19 2.70 9.56 9.49
C ASP A 19 2.16 10.44 8.35
N LEU A 20 3.00 11.29 7.74
CA LEU A 20 2.63 12.08 6.55
C LEU A 20 2.29 11.19 5.35
N ILE A 21 3.10 10.16 5.08
CA ILE A 21 2.83 9.18 4.02
C ILE A 21 1.50 8.48 4.24
N LYS A 22 1.21 8.07 5.48
CA LYS A 22 -0.07 7.45 5.83
C LYS A 22 -1.24 8.40 5.63
N TRP A 23 -1.10 9.68 6.01
CA TRP A 23 -2.12 10.70 5.74
C TRP A 23 -2.35 10.89 4.25
N LEU A 24 -1.28 11.02 3.46
CA LEU A 24 -1.40 11.14 2.01
C LEU A 24 -2.10 9.91 1.39
N ALA A 25 -1.77 8.71 1.87
CA ALA A 25 -2.43 7.47 1.45
C ALA A 25 -3.93 7.47 1.79
N ILE A 26 -4.31 7.89 3.00
CA ILE A 26 -5.71 7.98 3.44
C ILE A 26 -6.47 9.05 2.67
N LEU A 27 -5.92 10.25 2.50
CA LEU A 27 -6.58 11.34 1.80
C LEU A 27 -6.83 10.98 0.34
N THR A 28 -5.80 10.45 -0.33
CA THR A 28 -5.93 10.02 -1.73
C THR A 28 -6.87 8.84 -1.90
N MET A 29 -6.96 7.92 -0.93
CA MET A 29 -7.98 6.87 -0.89
C MET A 29 -9.40 7.44 -0.80
N VAL A 30 -9.62 8.40 0.10
CA VAL A 30 -10.95 9.01 0.27
C VAL A 30 -11.35 9.75 -1.00
N ILE A 31 -10.42 10.53 -1.58
CA ILE A 31 -10.61 11.22 -2.87
C ILE A 31 -10.98 10.20 -3.96
N ASP A 32 -10.23 9.10 -4.08
CA ASP A 32 -10.51 8.00 -5.01
C ASP A 32 -11.95 7.51 -4.86
N HIS A 33 -12.37 7.25 -3.63
CA HIS A 33 -13.67 6.66 -3.31
C HIS A 33 -14.86 7.63 -3.44
N LEU A 34 -14.66 8.95 -3.54
CA LEU A 34 -15.76 9.89 -3.81
C LEU A 34 -16.48 9.57 -5.13
N ARG A 35 -15.77 9.01 -6.12
CA ARG A 35 -16.40 8.58 -7.38
C ARG A 35 -17.43 7.46 -7.21
N LEU A 36 -17.38 6.73 -6.09
CA LEU A 36 -18.35 5.65 -5.80
C LEU A 36 -19.73 6.21 -5.46
N VAL A 37 -19.79 7.46 -5.02
CA VAL A 37 -21.03 8.21 -4.76
C VAL A 37 -21.39 9.08 -5.95
N TRP A 38 -20.41 9.74 -6.57
CA TRP A 38 -20.59 10.61 -7.73
C TRP A 38 -19.76 10.14 -8.93
N PRO A 39 -20.32 9.31 -9.82
CA PRO A 39 -19.60 8.75 -10.96
C PRO A 39 -18.99 9.79 -11.91
N GLU A 40 -19.61 10.98 -12.01
CA GLU A 40 -19.11 12.10 -12.82
C GLU A 40 -17.70 12.58 -12.38
N MET A 41 -17.32 12.31 -11.13
CA MET A 41 -16.00 12.62 -10.59
C MET A 41 -14.96 11.52 -10.90
N SER A 42 -15.04 10.88 -12.07
CA SER A 42 -14.12 9.81 -12.50
C SER A 42 -12.65 10.24 -12.48
N ASN A 43 -12.36 11.52 -12.74
CA ASN A 43 -11.03 12.13 -12.66
C ASN A 43 -10.33 11.98 -11.30
N LEU A 44 -11.07 11.75 -10.21
CA LEU A 44 -10.50 11.51 -8.88
C LEU A 44 -9.76 10.17 -8.78
N PHE A 45 -9.95 9.28 -9.74
CA PHE A 45 -9.17 8.05 -9.88
C PHE A 45 -7.67 8.32 -10.06
N ILE A 46 -7.29 9.40 -10.76
CA ILE A 46 -5.88 9.74 -11.01
C ILE A 46 -5.14 9.98 -9.69
N PRO A 47 -5.50 10.95 -8.84
CA PRO A 47 -4.85 11.13 -7.53
C PRO A 47 -5.04 9.92 -6.62
N GLY A 48 -6.14 9.17 -6.78
CA GLY A 48 -6.38 7.93 -6.06
C GLY A 48 -5.35 6.83 -6.28
N ARG A 49 -4.69 6.80 -7.45
CA ARG A 49 -3.58 5.86 -7.74
C ARG A 49 -2.37 6.03 -6.79
N LEU A 50 -2.27 7.14 -6.08
CA LEU A 50 -1.25 7.34 -5.04
C LEU A 50 -1.46 6.44 -3.82
N SER A 51 -2.72 6.11 -3.49
CA SER A 51 -3.06 5.56 -2.19
C SER A 51 -2.41 4.20 -1.91
N PHE A 52 -2.62 3.23 -2.80
CA PHE A 52 -2.14 1.87 -2.61
C PHE A 52 -0.60 1.80 -2.49
N PRO A 53 0.20 2.39 -3.40
CA PRO A 53 1.65 2.37 -3.27
C PRO A 53 2.16 3.06 -2.00
N LEU A 54 1.51 4.13 -1.55
CA LEU A 54 1.88 4.80 -0.30
C LEU A 54 1.56 3.95 0.94
N PHE A 55 0.47 3.18 0.93
CA PHE A 55 0.24 2.15 1.97
C PHE A 55 1.31 1.06 1.93
N CYS A 56 1.74 0.60 0.75
CA CYS A 56 2.85 -0.34 0.61
C CYS A 56 4.17 0.23 1.17
N VAL A 57 4.44 1.53 0.94
CA VAL A 57 5.59 2.24 1.52
C VAL A 57 5.50 2.28 3.04
N ALA A 58 4.32 2.56 3.59
CA ALA A 58 4.12 2.57 5.03
C ALA A 58 4.32 1.18 5.67
N ILE A 59 3.84 0.11 5.03
CA ILE A 59 4.08 -1.29 5.44
C ILE A 59 5.56 -1.60 5.41
N ALA A 60 6.23 -1.34 4.29
CA ALA A 60 7.66 -1.62 4.12
C ALA A 60 8.52 -0.88 5.15
N ALA A 61 8.20 0.40 5.44
CA ALA A 61 8.88 1.18 6.46
C ALA A 61 8.66 0.62 7.87
N ASN A 62 7.47 0.12 8.19
CA ASN A 62 7.21 -0.56 9.48
C ASN A 62 8.01 -1.86 9.58
N VAL A 63 8.01 -2.68 8.52
CA VAL A 63 8.76 -3.94 8.46
C VAL A 63 10.27 -3.71 8.60
N ALA A 64 10.80 -2.64 7.97
CA ALA A 64 12.21 -2.29 8.05
C ALA A 64 12.69 -1.96 9.47
N ARG A 65 11.78 -1.55 10.38
CA ARG A 65 12.10 -1.24 11.79
C ARG A 65 12.24 -2.50 12.65
N SER A 66 11.66 -3.62 12.24
CA SER A 66 11.79 -4.89 12.97
C SER A 66 13.19 -5.46 12.81
N LYS A 67 13.76 -6.02 13.88
CA LYS A 67 15.07 -6.68 13.81
C LYS A 67 14.98 -7.95 12.93
N GLN A 68 16.03 -8.21 12.18
CA GLN A 68 16.12 -9.44 11.37
C GLN A 68 16.10 -10.66 12.30
N GLY A 69 15.47 -11.77 11.87
CA GLY A 69 15.26 -12.96 12.70
C GLY A 69 14.08 -12.88 13.69
N GLU A 70 13.68 -11.69 14.16
CA GLU A 70 12.60 -11.52 15.15
C GLU A 70 11.20 -11.49 14.50
N LEU A 71 10.79 -12.58 13.85
CA LEU A 71 9.46 -12.67 13.23
C LEU A 71 8.34 -12.80 14.29
N LEU A 72 8.50 -13.73 15.24
CA LEU A 72 7.46 -14.12 16.20
C LEU A 72 7.40 -13.17 17.40
N THR A 73 7.07 -11.90 17.14
CA THR A 73 6.85 -10.89 18.18
C THR A 73 5.35 -10.60 18.32
N ALA A 74 4.91 -10.21 19.52
CA ALA A 74 3.52 -9.79 19.76
C ALA A 74 3.12 -8.59 18.86
N ALA A 75 4.08 -7.72 18.53
CA ALA A 75 3.86 -6.59 17.63
C ALA A 75 3.56 -7.05 16.19
N ASN A 76 4.36 -7.97 15.64
CA ASN A 76 4.13 -8.53 14.31
C ASN A 76 2.82 -9.33 14.27
N GLY A 77 2.59 -10.21 15.26
CA GLY A 77 1.34 -10.98 15.36
C GLY A 77 0.12 -10.08 15.40
N ARG A 78 0.13 -9.03 16.23
CA ARG A 78 -0.94 -8.03 16.26
C ARG A 78 -1.10 -7.29 14.93
N TYR A 79 -0.02 -7.00 14.21
CA TYR A 79 -0.08 -6.32 12.92
C TYR A 79 -0.85 -7.16 11.90
N LEU A 80 -0.46 -8.42 11.71
CA LEU A 80 -1.15 -9.31 10.78
C LEU A 80 -2.59 -9.60 11.23
N ALA A 81 -2.81 -9.88 12.52
CA ALA A 81 -4.14 -10.17 13.06
C ALA A 81 -5.11 -9.00 12.85
N LEU A 82 -4.69 -7.76 13.15
CA LEU A 82 -5.52 -6.58 12.88
C LEU A 82 -5.76 -6.39 11.38
N MET A 83 -4.74 -6.59 10.53
CA MET A 83 -4.92 -6.45 9.08
C MET A 83 -5.94 -7.45 8.53
N LEU A 84 -5.88 -8.71 8.96
CA LEU A 84 -6.83 -9.76 8.55
C LEU A 84 -8.22 -9.53 9.15
N LEU A 85 -8.32 -9.16 10.43
CA LEU A 85 -9.59 -8.85 11.08
C LEU A 85 -10.31 -7.70 10.37
N PHE A 86 -9.60 -6.61 10.08
CA PHE A 86 -10.19 -5.47 9.39
C PHE A 86 -10.40 -5.73 7.91
N ALA A 87 -9.64 -6.62 7.27
CA ALA A 87 -9.98 -7.12 5.95
C ALA A 87 -11.36 -7.81 5.98
N ALA A 88 -11.61 -8.70 6.95
CA ALA A 88 -12.91 -9.38 7.08
C ALA A 88 -14.06 -8.41 7.41
N ILE A 89 -13.87 -7.51 8.39
CA ILE A 89 -14.89 -6.52 8.77
C ILE A 89 -15.23 -5.59 7.60
N SER A 90 -14.21 -5.11 6.88
CA SER A 90 -14.40 -4.13 5.80
C SER A 90 -14.92 -4.76 4.52
N GLU A 91 -14.85 -6.08 4.38
CA GLU A 91 -15.38 -6.78 3.22
C GLU A 91 -16.90 -6.54 3.07
N VAL A 92 -17.64 -6.49 4.19
CA VAL A 92 -19.09 -6.25 4.17
C VAL A 92 -19.45 -4.91 3.51
N PRO A 93 -19.03 -3.73 4.05
CA PRO A 93 -19.35 -2.46 3.41
C PRO A 93 -18.70 -2.32 2.03
N TYR A 94 -17.52 -2.92 1.81
CA TYR A 94 -16.86 -2.92 0.51
C TYR A 94 -17.69 -3.62 -0.57
N ARG A 95 -18.32 -4.77 -0.26
CA ARG A 95 -19.17 -5.52 -1.21
C ARG A 95 -20.45 -4.79 -1.61
N TYR A 96 -20.99 -3.93 -0.74
CA TYR A 96 -22.18 -3.14 -1.07
C TYR A 96 -21.86 -1.95 -1.98
N ILE A 97 -20.68 -1.33 -1.81
CA ILE A 97 -20.34 -0.10 -2.54
C ILE A 97 -19.51 -0.37 -3.82
N SER A 98 -18.69 -1.42 -3.85
CA SER A 98 -17.79 -1.74 -4.96
C SER A 98 -18.44 -2.67 -5.98
N THR A 99 -18.27 -2.35 -7.26
CA THR A 99 -18.73 -3.18 -8.39
C THR A 99 -17.63 -4.07 -8.98
N SER A 100 -16.42 -4.03 -8.43
CA SER A 100 -15.23 -4.70 -9.01
C SER A 100 -15.23 -6.23 -8.91
N GLY A 101 -16.03 -6.81 -8.00
CA GLY A 101 -16.01 -8.25 -7.72
C GLY A 101 -14.77 -8.75 -6.94
N SER A 102 -13.73 -7.93 -6.75
CA SER A 102 -12.53 -8.27 -5.99
C SER A 102 -12.78 -8.34 -4.48
N PHE A 103 -11.82 -8.85 -3.71
CA PHE A 103 -11.70 -8.57 -2.28
C PHE A 103 -11.26 -7.11 -2.05
N ASN A 104 -11.50 -6.60 -0.84
CA ASN A 104 -10.98 -5.31 -0.44
C ASN A 104 -9.43 -5.28 -0.38
N VAL A 105 -8.86 -4.06 -0.43
CA VAL A 105 -7.41 -3.84 -0.58
C VAL A 105 -6.58 -4.45 0.56
N LEU A 106 -7.16 -4.61 1.77
CA LEU A 106 -6.43 -5.12 2.94
C LEU A 106 -5.99 -6.57 2.74
N VAL A 107 -6.70 -7.37 1.94
CA VAL A 107 -6.27 -8.75 1.62
C VAL A 107 -4.96 -8.74 0.83
N THR A 108 -4.85 -7.87 -0.18
CA THR A 108 -3.60 -7.71 -0.94
C THR A 108 -2.47 -7.18 -0.06
N LEU A 109 -2.76 -6.21 0.81
CA LEU A 109 -1.77 -5.66 1.74
C LEU A 109 -1.31 -6.68 2.79
N ALA A 110 -2.19 -7.58 3.24
CA ALA A 110 -1.86 -8.64 4.19
C ALA A 110 -0.88 -9.65 3.57
N LEU A 111 -1.14 -10.09 2.33
CA LEU A 111 -0.20 -10.92 1.59
C LEU A 111 1.14 -10.19 1.41
N GLY A 112 1.10 -8.92 1.01
CA GLY A 112 2.32 -8.13 0.83
C GLY A 112 3.13 -7.90 2.11
N LEU A 113 2.46 -7.76 3.27
CA LEU A 113 3.12 -7.73 4.58
C LEU A 113 3.90 -9.03 4.85
N VAL A 114 3.26 -10.18 4.62
CA VAL A 114 3.89 -11.50 4.84
C VAL A 114 5.06 -11.74 3.89
N ILE A 115 4.92 -11.34 2.61
CA ILE A 115 6.02 -11.43 1.64
C ILE A 115 7.20 -10.54 2.07
N ALA A 116 6.91 -9.30 2.51
CA ALA A 116 7.93 -8.39 3.02
C ALA A 116 8.64 -8.94 4.27
N TRP A 117 7.94 -9.65 5.15
CA TRP A 117 8.55 -10.34 6.29
C TRP A 117 9.53 -11.44 5.87
N GLY A 118 9.26 -12.20 4.81
CA GLY A 118 10.23 -13.16 4.26
C GLY A 118 11.53 -12.48 3.84
N VAL A 119 11.43 -11.32 3.18
CA VAL A 119 12.60 -10.51 2.79
C VAL A 119 13.31 -9.89 3.99
N GLN A 120 12.57 -9.49 5.03
CA GLN A 120 13.12 -8.86 6.24
C GLN A 120 13.85 -9.84 7.15
N HIS A 121 13.19 -10.93 7.52
CA HIS A 121 13.63 -11.78 8.62
C HIS A 121 14.56 -12.91 8.18
N ARG A 122 14.42 -13.39 6.94
CA ARG A 122 15.33 -14.40 6.32
C ARG A 122 15.52 -15.67 7.15
N THR A 123 14.48 -16.06 7.90
CA THR A 123 14.40 -17.37 8.58
C THR A 123 13.60 -18.35 7.73
N LEU A 124 13.77 -19.66 7.95
CA LEU A 124 12.99 -20.70 7.25
C LEU A 124 11.48 -20.46 7.38
N LEU A 125 11.00 -20.09 8.57
CA LEU A 125 9.60 -19.78 8.81
C LEU A 125 9.12 -18.56 8.02
N SER A 126 9.86 -17.44 8.06
CA SER A 126 9.48 -16.25 7.29
C SER A 126 9.52 -16.51 5.78
N GLY A 127 10.47 -17.33 5.32
CA GLY A 127 10.61 -17.73 3.91
C GLY A 127 9.46 -18.63 3.46
N SER A 128 9.08 -19.62 4.26
CA SER A 128 7.94 -20.49 3.95
C SER A 128 6.62 -19.73 3.95
N MET A 129 6.41 -18.84 4.92
CA MET A 129 5.25 -17.95 4.95
C MET A 129 5.18 -17.05 3.72
N ALA A 130 6.31 -16.46 3.31
CA ALA A 130 6.37 -15.62 2.11
C ALA A 130 6.10 -16.43 0.83
N LEU A 131 6.64 -17.65 0.72
CA LEU A 131 6.37 -18.53 -0.42
C LEU A 131 4.89 -18.90 -0.50
N ILE A 132 4.26 -19.25 0.63
CA ILE A 132 2.83 -19.52 0.71
C ILE A 132 2.03 -18.27 0.33
N ALA A 133 2.41 -17.08 0.81
CA ALA A 133 1.74 -15.84 0.47
C ALA A 133 1.86 -15.48 -1.03
N VAL A 134 3.01 -15.74 -1.66
CA VAL A 134 3.19 -15.59 -3.12
C VAL A 134 2.32 -16.60 -3.87
N ALA A 135 2.30 -17.87 -3.45
CA ALA A 135 1.47 -18.89 -4.06
C ALA A 135 -0.02 -18.55 -3.97
N LEU A 136 -0.48 -18.09 -2.80
CA LEU A 136 -1.85 -17.61 -2.61
C LEU A 136 -2.14 -16.38 -3.48
N ALA A 137 -1.20 -15.43 -3.57
CA ALA A 137 -1.36 -14.25 -4.43
C ALA A 137 -1.45 -14.60 -5.93
N TYR A 138 -0.74 -15.65 -6.36
CA TYR A 138 -0.81 -16.19 -7.72
C TYR A 138 -2.12 -16.94 -7.98
N LEU A 139 -2.53 -17.83 -7.07
CA LEU A 139 -3.77 -18.61 -7.21
C LEU A 139 -5.02 -17.74 -7.11
N LEU A 140 -4.96 -16.66 -6.32
CA LEU A 140 -6.04 -15.71 -6.11
C LEU A 140 -5.77 -14.39 -6.87
N ASP A 141 -5.02 -14.41 -7.97
CA ASP A 141 -4.69 -13.18 -8.71
C ASP A 141 -5.97 -12.41 -9.07
N ASP A 142 -6.91 -13.08 -9.75
CA ASP A 142 -8.22 -12.54 -10.18
C ASP A 142 -8.99 -11.81 -9.06
N PRO A 143 -9.33 -12.46 -7.93
CA PRO A 143 -10.09 -11.80 -6.88
C PRO A 143 -9.27 -10.79 -6.04
N LEU A 144 -7.94 -10.69 -6.19
CA LEU A 144 -7.16 -9.65 -5.50
C LEU A 144 -7.21 -8.31 -6.23
N MET A 145 -7.46 -7.22 -5.50
CA MET A 145 -7.61 -5.88 -6.10
C MET A 145 -6.41 -5.43 -6.96
N TYR A 146 -5.19 -5.79 -6.58
CA TYR A 146 -3.97 -5.49 -7.34
C TYR A 146 -3.18 -6.74 -7.78
N GLY A 147 -3.78 -7.93 -7.64
CA GLY A 147 -3.18 -9.20 -8.03
C GLY A 147 -1.85 -9.51 -7.34
N LEU A 148 -1.10 -10.43 -7.95
CA LEU A 148 0.24 -10.84 -7.54
C LEU A 148 1.21 -9.65 -7.54
N TYR A 149 1.21 -8.84 -8.60
CA TYR A 149 2.13 -7.71 -8.70
C TYR A 149 1.94 -6.71 -7.56
N GLY A 150 0.69 -6.44 -7.18
CA GLY A 150 0.35 -5.62 -6.01
C GLY A 150 0.89 -6.20 -4.70
N ALA A 151 0.70 -7.51 -4.48
CA ALA A 151 1.21 -8.18 -3.29
C ALA A 151 2.74 -8.13 -3.18
N LEU A 152 3.47 -8.05 -4.30
CA LEU A 152 4.93 -7.92 -4.30
C LEU A 152 5.45 -6.51 -3.97
N VAL A 153 4.61 -5.46 -4.08
CA VAL A 153 5.05 -4.06 -3.93
C VAL A 153 5.67 -3.78 -2.55
N PRO A 154 5.10 -4.17 -1.39
CA PRO A 154 5.73 -3.89 -0.09
C PRO A 154 7.13 -4.49 0.04
N ALA A 155 7.35 -5.69 -0.51
CA ALA A 155 8.67 -6.33 -0.51
C ALA A 155 9.66 -5.59 -1.43
N ALA A 156 9.21 -5.15 -2.61
CA ALA A 156 10.03 -4.32 -3.50
C ALA A 156 10.40 -2.97 -2.87
N VAL A 157 9.46 -2.31 -2.19
CA VAL A 157 9.74 -1.07 -1.45
C VAL A 157 10.72 -1.34 -0.32
N LEU A 158 10.58 -2.44 0.42
CA LEU A 158 11.52 -2.81 1.48
C LEU A 158 12.95 -3.00 0.94
N LEU A 159 13.10 -3.63 -0.23
CA LEU A 159 14.39 -3.75 -0.91
C LEU A 159 14.95 -2.36 -1.29
N ALA A 160 14.11 -1.47 -1.83
CA ALA A 160 14.49 -0.10 -2.18
C ALA A 160 14.88 0.77 -0.97
N ILE A 161 14.26 0.55 0.20
CA ILE A 161 14.64 1.18 1.47
C ILE A 161 16.03 0.72 1.89
N LYS A 162 16.29 -0.60 1.86
CA LYS A 162 17.57 -1.19 2.33
C LYS A 162 18.73 -0.96 1.38
N ARG A 163 18.49 -0.94 0.07
CA ARG A 163 19.50 -0.86 -0.99
C ARG A 163 19.08 0.21 -2.01
N PRO A 164 19.28 1.50 -1.70
CA PRO A 164 18.98 2.58 -2.65
C PRO A 164 19.79 2.47 -3.94
N GLY A 165 19.22 2.94 -5.05
CA GLY A 165 19.80 2.87 -6.38
C GLY A 165 18.74 2.46 -7.39
N VAL A 166 19.12 1.65 -8.40
CA VAL A 166 18.21 1.15 -9.44
C VAL A 166 16.97 0.42 -8.88
N LEU A 167 17.09 -0.18 -7.70
CA LEU A 167 15.98 -0.85 -7.01
C LEU A 167 14.82 0.10 -6.62
N TRP A 168 15.01 1.41 -6.67
CA TRP A 168 13.92 2.38 -6.49
C TRP A 168 12.88 2.30 -7.60
N LEU A 169 13.28 1.90 -8.81
CA LEU A 169 12.37 1.72 -9.94
C LEU A 169 11.57 0.42 -9.85
N LEU A 170 12.01 -0.56 -9.05
CA LEU A 170 11.33 -1.85 -8.91
C LEU A 170 9.88 -1.71 -8.41
N PRO A 171 9.58 -1.01 -7.29
CA PRO A 171 8.20 -0.82 -6.86
C PRO A 171 7.38 0.02 -7.85
N ALA A 172 8.00 0.98 -8.55
CA ALA A 172 7.33 1.77 -9.58
C ALA A 172 6.90 0.91 -10.78
N GLY A 173 7.78 0.02 -11.25
CA GLY A 173 7.46 -0.96 -12.29
C GLY A 173 6.36 -1.94 -11.88
N LEU A 174 6.40 -2.47 -10.65
CA LEU A 174 5.32 -3.32 -10.14
C LEU A 174 3.98 -2.59 -10.03
N CYS A 175 3.98 -1.29 -9.71
CA CYS A 175 2.76 -0.48 -9.72
C CYS A 175 2.21 -0.25 -11.13
N LEU A 176 3.05 -0.20 -12.16
CA LEU A 176 2.57 -0.21 -13.55
C LEU A 176 1.98 -1.57 -13.92
N LEU A 177 2.68 -2.66 -13.60
CA LEU A 177 2.24 -4.03 -13.86
C LEU A 177 0.93 -4.38 -13.14
N SER A 178 0.70 -3.87 -11.94
CA SER A 178 -0.58 -4.10 -11.24
C SER A 178 -1.77 -3.42 -11.93
N ASN A 179 -1.55 -2.41 -12.78
CA ASN A 179 -2.61 -1.74 -13.55
C ASN A 179 -2.82 -2.35 -14.95
N THR A 180 -2.00 -3.29 -15.43
CA THR A 180 -2.22 -3.99 -16.72
C THR A 180 -3.46 -4.88 -16.72
N ARG A 181 -3.99 -5.18 -15.54
CA ARG A 181 -5.23 -5.95 -15.31
C ARG A 181 -6.48 -5.17 -15.68
N SER A 182 -6.32 -3.87 -15.96
CA SER A 182 -7.36 -2.97 -16.44
C SER A 182 -7.05 -2.53 -17.87
N SER A 183 -8.06 -2.07 -18.59
CA SER A 183 -7.88 -1.46 -19.93
C SER A 183 -7.09 -0.14 -19.90
N ILE A 184 -6.65 0.34 -18.73
CA ILE A 184 -5.89 1.59 -18.61
C ILE A 184 -4.57 1.51 -19.37
N VAL A 185 -3.88 0.37 -19.36
CA VAL A 185 -2.60 0.24 -20.07
C VAL A 185 -2.81 0.28 -21.59
N THR A 186 -3.80 -0.44 -22.10
CA THR A 186 -4.11 -0.40 -23.54
C THR A 186 -4.55 0.99 -23.97
N ARG A 187 -5.44 1.64 -23.21
CA ARG A 187 -5.90 3.02 -23.48
C ARG A 187 -4.78 4.05 -23.43
N ALA A 188 -3.81 3.89 -22.52
CA ALA A 188 -2.64 4.75 -22.47
C ALA A 188 -1.71 4.57 -23.68
N LEU A 189 -1.58 3.33 -24.21
CA LEU A 189 -0.85 3.07 -25.45
C LEU A 189 -1.53 3.71 -26.66
N ASP A 190 -2.86 3.83 -26.63
CA ASP A 190 -3.66 4.59 -27.60
C ASP A 190 -3.60 6.13 -27.37
N LEU A 191 -2.64 6.60 -26.55
CA LEU A 191 -2.39 8.00 -26.22
C LEU A 191 -3.54 8.70 -25.49
N GLU A 192 -4.41 7.95 -24.81
CA GLU A 192 -5.42 8.55 -23.96
C GLU A 192 -4.80 9.23 -22.73
N VAL A 193 -4.93 10.56 -22.67
CA VAL A 193 -4.35 11.41 -21.64
C VAL A 193 -4.73 10.97 -20.24
N TYR A 194 -6.02 10.63 -20.02
CA TYR A 194 -6.52 10.21 -18.71
C TYR A 194 -5.79 8.95 -18.21
N SER A 195 -5.67 7.92 -19.05
CA SER A 195 -4.99 6.67 -18.70
C SER A 195 -3.49 6.86 -18.51
N ALA A 196 -2.85 7.68 -19.36
CA ALA A 196 -1.45 8.03 -19.21
C ALA A 196 -1.17 8.77 -17.89
N LEU A 197 -2.03 9.69 -17.47
CA LEU A 197 -1.91 10.40 -16.18
C LEU A 197 -2.09 9.46 -14.98
N ALA A 198 -3.05 8.53 -15.05
CA ALA A 198 -3.27 7.54 -14.00
C ALA A 198 -2.05 6.61 -13.84
N LEU A 199 -1.49 6.10 -14.94
CA LEU A 199 -0.28 5.25 -14.89
C LEU A 199 0.94 6.03 -14.42
N SER A 200 1.11 7.28 -14.88
CA SER A 200 2.19 8.15 -14.42
C SER A 200 2.10 8.40 -12.92
N THR A 201 0.90 8.56 -12.40
CA THR A 201 0.66 8.72 -10.96
C THR A 201 0.96 7.44 -10.19
N ALA A 202 0.52 6.28 -10.69
CA ALA A 202 0.83 4.98 -10.10
C ALA A 202 2.35 4.70 -10.06
N PHE A 203 3.07 5.06 -11.12
CA PHE A 203 4.53 4.95 -11.21
C PHE A 203 5.24 5.89 -10.23
N ALA A 204 4.81 7.14 -10.15
CA ALA A 204 5.42 8.15 -9.29
C ALA A 204 5.14 7.89 -7.79
N ALA A 205 3.99 7.32 -7.44
CA ALA A 205 3.55 7.12 -6.06
C ALA A 205 4.58 6.45 -5.12
N PRO A 206 5.14 5.27 -5.43
CA PRO A 206 6.14 4.64 -4.56
C PRO A 206 7.45 5.46 -4.50
N LEU A 207 7.82 6.17 -5.58
CA LEU A 207 9.00 7.03 -5.61
C LEU A 207 8.83 8.25 -4.69
N ILE A 208 7.66 8.89 -4.73
CA ILE A 208 7.28 9.98 -3.83
C ILE A 208 7.31 9.48 -2.38
N GLY A 209 6.74 8.32 -2.09
CA GLY A 209 6.77 7.73 -0.75
C GLY A 209 8.19 7.43 -0.25
N LEU A 210 9.04 6.84 -1.10
CA LEU A 210 10.45 6.59 -0.80
C LEU A 210 11.25 7.89 -0.57
N TRP A 211 10.98 8.93 -1.36
CA TRP A 211 11.58 10.25 -1.18
C TRP A 211 11.12 10.90 0.13
N LEU A 212 9.81 10.87 0.43
CA LEU A 212 9.24 11.39 1.68
C LEU A 212 9.81 10.69 2.92
N LEU A 213 10.04 9.37 2.86
CA LEU A 213 10.64 8.63 3.97
C LEU A 213 12.04 9.14 4.35
N ARG A 214 12.79 9.71 3.40
CA ARG A 214 14.12 10.28 3.63
C ARG A 214 14.09 11.71 4.16
N GLN A 215 12.93 12.38 4.11
CA GLN A 215 12.81 13.75 4.60
C GLN A 215 12.67 13.77 6.12
N THR A 216 13.29 14.77 6.74
CA THR A 216 13.09 15.12 8.14
C THR A 216 12.19 16.33 8.23
N PHE A 217 11.02 16.18 8.85
CA PHE A 217 10.09 17.29 9.07
C PHE A 217 10.16 17.74 10.53
N THR A 218 10.27 19.05 10.74
CA THR A 218 10.30 19.67 12.06
C THR A 218 8.89 19.88 12.64
N PHE A 219 7.86 19.87 11.79
CA PHE A 219 6.47 19.98 12.23
C PHE A 219 5.92 18.63 12.72
N LYS A 220 4.99 18.70 13.68
CA LYS A 220 4.33 17.54 14.27
C LYS A 220 3.15 17.11 13.40
N VAL A 221 3.27 15.95 12.76
CA VAL A 221 2.17 15.30 12.03
C VAL A 221 1.34 14.47 13.01
N TRP A 222 0.01 14.56 12.95
CA TRP A 222 -0.84 13.79 13.87
C TRP A 222 -0.65 12.28 13.59
N PRO A 223 -0.35 11.48 14.61
CA PRO A 223 -0.12 10.06 14.49
C PRO A 223 -1.25 9.23 13.83
N VAL A 224 -0.97 8.56 12.70
CA VAL A 224 -1.85 7.51 12.15
C VAL A 224 -1.52 6.18 12.84
N GLY A 225 -2.31 5.85 13.86
CA GLY A 225 -2.18 4.66 14.71
C GLY A 225 -3.23 3.60 14.40
N GLN A 226 -3.75 2.95 15.46
CA GLN A 226 -4.76 1.89 15.31
C GLN A 226 -6.12 2.39 14.81
N TRP A 227 -6.45 3.68 15.02
CA TRP A 227 -7.68 4.27 14.49
C TRP A 227 -7.79 4.14 12.96
N GLY A 228 -6.66 4.08 12.25
CA GLY A 228 -6.64 3.89 10.79
C GLY A 228 -7.30 2.59 10.34
N TYR A 229 -7.30 1.55 11.18
CA TYR A 229 -8.02 0.31 10.88
C TYR A 229 -9.54 0.52 10.90
N TRP A 230 -10.07 1.21 11.91
CA TRP A 230 -11.50 1.54 12.00
C TRP A 230 -11.95 2.55 10.95
N PHE A 231 -11.04 3.43 10.52
CA PHE A 231 -11.33 4.39 9.46
C PHE A 231 -11.70 3.70 8.13
N TYR A 232 -11.08 2.57 7.80
CA TYR A 232 -11.33 1.88 6.52
C TYR A 232 -12.78 1.37 6.37
N PRO A 233 -13.35 0.53 7.24
CA PRO A 233 -14.76 0.16 7.14
C PRO A 233 -15.69 1.36 7.40
N GLY A 234 -15.30 2.28 8.29
CA GLY A 234 -16.09 3.45 8.65
C GLY A 234 -16.35 4.40 7.48
N HIS A 235 -15.32 4.75 6.70
CA HIS A 235 -15.50 5.64 5.55
C HIS A 235 -16.27 4.96 4.41
N LEU A 236 -16.12 3.65 4.21
CA LEU A 236 -16.92 2.91 3.22
C LEU A 236 -18.40 2.91 3.61
N ALA A 237 -18.71 2.65 4.89
CA ALA A 237 -20.08 2.72 5.39
C ALA A 237 -20.66 4.14 5.28
N ALA A 238 -19.87 5.18 5.57
CA ALA A 238 -20.29 6.57 5.42
C ALA A 238 -20.59 6.94 3.97
N LEU A 239 -19.74 6.52 3.02
CA LEU A 239 -19.98 6.73 1.59
C LEU A 239 -21.21 5.94 1.11
N GLN A 240 -21.41 4.72 1.61
CA GLN A 240 -22.61 3.95 1.30
C GLN A 240 -23.88 4.65 1.82
N ALA A 241 -23.85 5.22 3.02
CA ALA A 241 -24.96 6.00 3.56
C ALA A 241 -25.22 7.27 2.72
N LEU A 242 -24.17 8.01 2.34
CA LEU A 242 -24.28 9.18 1.47
C LEU A 242 -24.90 8.83 0.11
N ARG A 243 -24.53 7.69 -0.47
CA ARG A 243 -25.10 7.20 -1.73
C ARG A 243 -26.61 6.92 -1.66
N PHE A 244 -27.16 6.66 -0.47
CA PHE A 244 -28.62 6.51 -0.30
C PHE A 244 -29.34 7.86 -0.12
N LEU A 245 -28.61 8.95 0.14
CA LEU A 245 -29.17 10.28 0.39
C LEU A 245 -29.14 11.20 -0.85
N VAL A 246 -28.37 10.85 -1.87
CA VAL A 246 -28.20 11.60 -3.13
C VAL A 246 -28.76 10.77 -4.28
#